data_AF-A0AA40ANM8-F1
#
_entry.id   AF-A0AA40ANM8-F1
#
_cell.length_a   1.000
_cell.length_b   1.000
_cell.length_c   1.000
_cell.angle_alpha   90.00
_cell.angle_beta   90.00
_cell.angle_gamma   90.00
#
_symmetry.space_group_name_H-M   'P 1'
#
loop_
_entity.id
_entity.type
_entity.pdbx_description
1 polymer ?
#
loop_
_entity_poly.entity_id
_entity_poly.type
_entity_poly.pdbx_seq_one_letter_code
_entity_poly.pdbx_strand_id
1 'polypeptide(L)'
;MATRRRPVDLIIHHCIISRGLRRALRLKLVCKPFRASFERTLFPTRVLDDAKWGHHFREARWGLRKHNGATVLWHDYLVFRCRARSKSSEPALWWAGKMRSVLDSLIRYHRRVQSQAQDDTARDTDEMLEKLCWVVINGCKTGCEGWEYLGEEHTGPHNLGLSTLSAATYFGYASLARELLDQDSSMDPTKRDGLFHSPMYIAARTGQADMLQLLQGRLPEFEHGTPNGPRLNWRSKLGPGSLRGACVRGDLDMVRL
;
A
#
# COMPACT_ATOMS: atom_id res chain seq x y z
N MET A 1 22.92 -4.52 27.95
CA MET A 1 23.14 -3.08 28.19
C MET A 1 21.88 -2.31 27.87
N ALA A 2 21.11 -1.89 28.88
CA ALA A 2 19.89 -1.13 28.70
C ALA A 2 20.24 0.31 28.31
N THR A 3 20.02 0.68 27.05
CA THR A 3 20.12 2.08 26.60
C THR A 3 19.19 2.94 27.44
N ARG A 4 19.75 3.82 28.29
CA ARG A 4 18.99 4.82 29.06
C ARG A 4 18.08 5.58 28.08
N ARG A 5 16.76 5.38 28.19
CA ARG A 5 15.78 6.12 27.38
C ARG A 5 15.95 7.61 27.67
N ARG A 6 15.94 8.45 26.63
CA ARG A 6 16.10 9.89 26.84
C ARG A 6 14.88 10.41 27.62
N PRO A 7 15.02 11.44 28.47
CA PRO A 7 13.90 12.00 29.22
C PRO A 7 12.70 12.37 28.33
N VAL A 8 12.98 12.90 27.12
CA VAL A 8 11.97 13.25 26.12
C VAL A 8 11.16 12.03 25.65
N ASP A 9 11.80 10.87 25.46
CA ASP A 9 11.13 9.65 25.04
C ASP A 9 10.17 9.14 26.13
N LEU A 10 10.58 9.24 27.40
CA LEU A 10 9.74 8.86 28.54
C LEU A 10 8.51 9.76 28.64
N ILE A 11 8.68 11.08 28.46
CA ILE A 11 7.57 12.03 28.49
C ILE A 11 6.58 11.73 27.35
N ILE A 12 7.06 11.51 26.13
CA ILE A 12 6.20 11.19 24.98
C ILE A 12 5.44 9.89 25.23
N HIS A 13 6.12 8.85 25.71
CA HIS A 13 5.50 7.56 26.04
C HIS A 13 4.38 7.72 27.09
N HIS A 14 4.66 8.43 28.19
CA HIS A 14 3.66 8.72 29.21
C HIS A 14 2.49 9.55 28.66
N CYS A 15 2.75 10.55 27.81
CA CYS A 15 1.69 11.33 27.18
C CYS A 15 0.78 10.48 26.29
N ILE A 16 1.34 9.56 25.49
CA ILE A 16 0.56 8.67 24.61
C ILE A 16 -0.37 7.80 25.46
N ILE A 17 0.16 7.17 26.52
CA ILE A 17 -0.61 6.25 27.37
C ILE A 17 -1.67 7.00 28.20
N SER A 18 -1.31 8.13 28.82
CA SER A 18 -2.19 8.83 29.77
C SER A 18 -3.18 9.80 29.14
N ARG A 19 -2.85 10.41 28.00
CA ARG A 19 -3.64 11.49 27.38
C ARG A 19 -4.08 11.19 25.95
N GLY A 20 -3.64 10.07 25.38
CA GLY A 20 -4.00 9.62 24.04
C GLY A 20 -3.17 10.23 22.89
N LEU A 21 -3.17 9.51 21.76
CA LEU A 21 -2.36 9.80 20.57
C LEU A 21 -2.59 11.21 19.99
N ARG A 22 -3.83 11.70 19.98
CA ARG A 22 -4.17 13.02 19.43
C ARG A 22 -3.43 14.16 20.14
N ARG A 23 -3.27 14.06 21.47
CA ARG A 23 -2.57 15.10 22.26
C ARG A 23 -1.06 15.01 22.06
N ALA A 24 -0.52 13.80 21.98
CA ALA A 24 0.88 13.57 21.66
C ALA A 24 1.26 14.14 20.28
N LEU A 25 0.39 13.98 19.27
CA LEU A 25 0.60 14.54 17.93
C LEU A 25 0.59 16.07 17.89
N ARG A 26 -0.20 16.73 18.74
CA ARG A 26 -0.16 18.20 18.86
C ARG A 26 1.20 18.67 19.41
N LEU A 27 1.79 17.93 20.34
CA LEU A 27 3.14 18.25 20.86
C LEU A 27 4.23 18.15 19.77
N LYS A 28 4.08 17.21 18.82
CA LYS A 28 4.95 17.09 17.64
C LYS A 28 4.98 18.38 16.80
N LEU A 29 3.87 19.13 16.76
CA LEU A 29 3.75 20.35 15.96
C LEU A 29 4.43 21.57 16.60
N VAL A 30 4.54 21.57 17.94
CA VAL A 30 4.96 22.76 18.70
C VAL A 30 6.43 22.70 19.12
N CYS A 31 7.00 21.51 19.29
CA CYS A 31 8.35 21.35 19.87
C CYS A 31 9.28 20.52 18.98
N LYS A 32 10.41 21.12 18.52
CA LYS A 32 11.40 20.48 17.63
C LYS A 32 12.05 19.22 18.24
N PRO A 33 12.54 19.21 19.50
CA PRO A 33 13.04 18.00 20.15
C PRO A 33 12.02 16.85 20.22
N PHE A 34 10.75 17.20 20.47
CA PHE A 34 9.67 16.21 20.49
C PHE A 34 9.43 15.68 19.08
N ARG A 35 9.39 16.55 18.07
CA ARG A 35 9.24 16.15 16.67
C ARG A 35 10.26 15.11 16.24
N ALA A 36 11.54 15.33 16.58
CA ALA A 36 12.64 14.42 16.21
C ALA A 36 12.59 13.08 16.95
N SER A 37 12.04 13.05 18.17
CA SER A 37 11.99 11.83 19.00
C SER A 37 10.64 11.09 18.92
N PHE A 38 9.66 11.68 18.25
CA PHE A 38 8.27 11.22 18.26
C PHE A 38 8.10 9.83 17.65
N GLU A 39 8.54 9.64 16.41
CA GLU A 39 8.38 8.38 15.66
C GLU A 39 9.15 7.24 16.33
N ARG A 40 10.39 7.51 16.74
CA ARG A 40 11.24 6.58 17.50
C ARG A 40 10.59 6.08 18.80
N THR A 41 9.77 6.92 19.43
CA THR A 41 9.08 6.58 20.68
C THR A 41 7.71 5.94 20.42
N LEU A 42 6.96 6.44 19.44
CA LEU A 42 5.61 5.98 19.13
C LEU A 42 5.61 4.61 18.45
N PHE A 43 6.44 4.39 17.44
CA PHE A 43 6.35 3.18 16.62
C PHE A 43 6.52 1.88 17.41
N PRO A 44 7.45 1.78 18.38
CA PRO A 44 7.58 0.59 19.22
C PRO A 44 6.37 0.33 20.13
N THR A 45 5.56 1.35 20.45
CA THR A 45 4.39 1.18 21.33
C THR A 45 3.22 0.47 20.67
N ARG A 46 3.21 0.36 19.33
CA ARG A 46 2.15 -0.32 18.56
C ARG A 46 0.74 0.19 18.81
N VAL A 47 0.59 1.38 19.38
CA VAL A 47 -0.72 2.00 19.62
C VAL A 47 -1.50 2.22 18.31
N LEU A 48 -0.79 2.31 17.18
CA LEU A 48 -1.38 2.44 15.84
C LEU A 48 -1.94 1.12 15.27
N ASP A 49 -1.69 -0.02 15.91
CA ASP A 49 -2.21 -1.34 15.49
C ASP A 49 -3.64 -1.60 15.94
N ASP A 50 -4.14 -0.82 16.89
CA ASP A 50 -5.50 -0.93 17.38
C ASP A 50 -6.48 -0.60 16.23
N ALA A 51 -7.38 -1.55 15.93
CA ALA A 51 -8.41 -1.48 14.89
C ALA A 51 -9.27 -0.21 14.95
N LYS A 52 -9.35 0.45 16.12
CA LYS A 52 -9.98 1.77 16.29
C LYS A 52 -9.39 2.83 15.35
N TRP A 53 -8.12 2.73 14.98
CA TRP A 53 -7.46 3.70 14.09
C TRP A 53 -7.57 3.32 12.61
N GLY A 54 -7.83 2.06 12.27
CA GLY A 54 -7.98 1.56 10.90
C GLY A 54 -9.17 2.20 10.16
N HIS A 55 -10.32 2.33 10.82
CA HIS A 55 -11.50 3.00 10.26
C HIS A 55 -11.38 4.54 10.19
N HIS A 56 -10.37 5.13 10.86
CA HIS A 56 -10.21 6.59 10.92
C HIS A 56 -9.45 7.19 9.73
N PHE A 57 -8.96 6.38 8.78
CA PHE A 57 -8.36 6.89 7.55
C PHE A 57 -9.42 7.26 6.48
N ARG A 58 -10.68 6.80 6.61
CA ARG A 58 -11.79 7.42 5.85
C ARG A 58 -11.73 8.91 6.17
N GLU A 59 -11.58 9.73 5.15
CA GLU A 59 -11.17 11.15 5.12
C GLU A 59 -11.94 12.14 6.05
N ALA A 60 -12.82 11.65 6.93
CA ALA A 60 -13.76 12.44 7.70
C ALA A 60 -13.48 12.57 9.21
N ARG A 61 -12.59 11.78 9.85
CA ARG A 61 -12.41 11.85 11.33
C ARG A 61 -11.04 12.32 11.83
N TRP A 62 -10.02 12.36 10.98
CA TRP A 62 -8.88 13.25 11.21
C TRP A 62 -9.18 14.56 10.51
N GLY A 63 -10.16 15.32 11.04
CA GLY A 63 -10.55 16.66 10.59
C GLY A 63 -9.42 17.70 10.75
N LEU A 64 -8.24 17.38 10.23
CA LEU A 64 -7.16 18.30 9.98
C LEU A 64 -7.42 18.81 8.57
N ARG A 65 -8.11 19.94 8.50
CA ARG A 65 -8.38 20.76 7.29
C ARG A 65 -7.13 21.01 6.39
N LYS A 66 -5.94 20.62 6.85
CA LYS A 66 -4.66 20.53 6.14
C LYS A 66 -3.97 19.25 6.63
N HIS A 67 -3.59 18.32 5.76
CA HIS A 67 -2.96 17.04 6.11
C HIS A 67 -1.54 17.23 6.70
N ASN A 68 -1.45 17.66 7.97
CA ASN A 68 -0.22 18.02 8.71
C ASN A 68 0.78 16.85 8.92
N GLY A 69 1.22 16.18 7.85
CA GLY A 69 2.17 15.07 7.88
C GLY A 69 1.59 13.73 8.36
N ALA A 70 0.27 13.60 8.48
CA ALA A 70 -0.35 12.34 8.91
C ALA A 70 -0.11 11.19 7.91
N THR A 71 -0.15 11.49 6.61
CA THR A 71 0.17 10.51 5.55
C THR A 71 1.61 10.03 5.63
N VAL A 72 2.54 10.94 5.93
CA VAL A 72 3.97 10.65 6.12
C VAL A 72 4.16 9.79 7.36
N LEU A 73 3.52 10.14 8.49
CA LEU A 73 3.59 9.35 9.72
C LEU A 73 3.10 7.91 9.52
N TRP A 74 2.00 7.72 8.79
CA TRP A 74 1.47 6.38 8.49
C TRP A 74 2.37 5.62 7.53
N HIS A 75 2.89 6.28 6.49
CA HIS A 75 3.91 5.69 5.61
C HIS A 75 5.10 5.18 6.42
N ASP A 76 5.69 6.03 7.27
CA ASP A 76 6.87 5.69 8.06
C ASP A 76 6.57 4.58 9.07
N TYR A 77 5.35 4.54 9.59
CA TYR A 77 4.90 3.45 10.45
C TYR A 77 4.77 2.12 9.70
N LEU A 78 4.18 2.12 8.50
CA LEU A 78 4.08 0.92 7.66
C LEU A 78 5.48 0.36 7.36
N VAL A 79 6.41 1.23 6.95
CA VAL A 79 7.80 0.84 6.68
C VAL A 79 8.45 0.26 7.93
N PHE A 80 8.30 0.91 9.09
CA PHE A 80 8.79 0.39 10.37
C PHE A 80 8.24 -1.02 10.67
N ARG A 81 6.96 -1.26 10.40
CA ARG A 81 6.30 -2.54 10.66
C ARG A 81 6.72 -3.65 9.71
N CYS A 82 6.92 -3.34 8.43
CA CYS A 82 7.46 -4.29 7.46
C CYS A 82 8.93 -4.65 7.76
N ARG A 83 9.72 -3.69 8.27
CA ARG A 83 11.10 -3.90 8.72
C ARG A 83 11.17 -4.72 10.02
N ALA A 84 10.23 -4.53 10.94
CA ALA A 84 10.15 -5.30 12.17
C ALA A 84 9.85 -6.77 11.85
N ARG A 85 10.88 -7.61 11.78
CA ARG A 85 10.73 -9.06 11.58
C ARG A 85 9.92 -9.60 12.75
N SER A 86 8.65 -9.92 12.48
CA SER A 86 7.71 -10.43 13.48
C SER A 86 8.40 -11.55 14.26
N LYS A 87 8.60 -11.35 15.56
CA LYS A 87 8.92 -12.47 16.44
C LYS A 87 7.71 -13.41 16.42
N SER A 88 7.93 -14.71 16.57
CA SER A 88 6.90 -15.76 16.47
C SER A 88 5.70 -15.60 17.42
N SER A 89 5.78 -14.67 18.38
CA SER A 89 4.75 -14.39 19.40
C SER A 89 3.93 -13.12 19.12
N GLU A 90 4.16 -12.41 18.02
CA GLU A 90 3.44 -11.18 17.72
C GLU A 90 2.16 -11.48 16.93
N PRO A 91 1.03 -10.79 17.20
CA PRO A 91 -0.13 -10.88 16.32
C PRO A 91 0.29 -10.40 14.94
N ALA A 92 0.48 -11.35 14.03
CA ALA A 92 0.91 -11.09 12.67
C ALA A 92 -0.24 -10.34 11.98
N LEU A 93 -0.12 -9.01 11.89
CA LEU A 93 -1.01 -8.25 11.03
C LEU A 93 -0.80 -8.76 9.61
N TRP A 94 -1.84 -9.40 9.06
CA TRP A 94 -1.80 -10.12 7.80
C TRP A 94 -1.20 -9.28 6.65
N TRP A 95 -1.44 -7.97 6.66
CA TRP A 95 -0.95 -7.03 5.65
C TRP A 95 0.55 -6.82 5.66
N ALA A 96 1.20 -6.83 6.82
CA ALA A 96 2.65 -6.65 6.93
C ALA A 96 3.38 -7.88 6.39
N GLY A 97 2.85 -9.07 6.71
CA GLY A 97 3.30 -10.33 6.12
C GLY A 97 3.15 -10.34 4.60
N LYS A 98 1.97 -9.93 4.12
CA LYS A 98 1.68 -9.85 2.68
C LYS A 98 2.59 -8.87 1.93
N MET A 99 2.77 -7.65 2.46
CA MET A 99 3.71 -6.67 1.90
C MET A 99 5.11 -7.25 1.76
N ARG A 100 5.56 -7.97 2.79
CA ARG A 100 6.87 -8.62 2.77
C ARG A 100 6.95 -9.70 1.70
N SER A 101 5.95 -10.57 1.58
CA SER A 101 5.93 -11.60 0.54
C SER A 101 5.91 -11.02 -0.88
N VAL A 102 5.20 -9.91 -1.09
CA VAL A 102 5.24 -9.16 -2.36
C VAL A 102 6.63 -8.59 -2.60
N LEU A 103 7.21 -7.92 -1.60
CA LEU A 103 8.56 -7.36 -1.68
C LEU A 103 9.60 -8.45 -1.99
N ASP A 104 9.55 -9.59 -1.31
CA ASP A 104 10.45 -10.73 -1.54
C ASP A 104 10.32 -11.26 -2.98
N SER A 105 9.11 -11.24 -3.55
CA SER A 105 8.87 -11.66 -4.94
C SER A 105 9.45 -10.67 -5.95
N LEU A 106 9.33 -9.37 -5.68
CA LEU A 106 9.93 -8.32 -6.51
C LEU A 106 11.46 -8.34 -6.43
N ILE A 107 12.02 -8.52 -5.23
CA ILE A 107 13.48 -8.64 -5.04
C ILE A 107 14.02 -9.85 -5.81
N ARG A 108 13.33 -11.00 -5.73
CA ARG A 108 13.71 -12.20 -6.50
C ARG A 108 13.68 -11.95 -8.00
N TYR A 109 12.73 -11.18 -8.50
CA TYR A 109 12.70 -10.78 -9.91
C TYR A 109 13.84 -9.82 -10.26
N HIS A 110 14.06 -8.79 -9.43
CA HIS A 110 15.11 -7.80 -9.66
C HIS A 110 16.50 -8.45 -9.72
N ARG A 111 16.80 -9.39 -8.81
CA ARG A 111 18.03 -10.18 -8.84
C ARG A 111 18.18 -11.07 -10.08
N ARG A 112 17.08 -11.57 -10.64
CA ARG A 112 17.12 -12.35 -11.89
C ARG A 112 17.49 -11.48 -13.08
N VAL A 113 16.98 -10.25 -13.13
CA VAL A 113 17.22 -9.30 -14.22
C VAL A 113 18.60 -8.63 -14.10
N GLN A 114 19.04 -8.31 -12.89
CA GLN A 114 20.36 -7.74 -12.61
C GLN A 114 21.37 -8.84 -12.28
N SER A 115 21.86 -9.55 -13.30
CA SER A 115 22.92 -10.55 -13.15
C SER A 115 24.33 -9.96 -12.95
N GLN A 116 24.48 -8.63 -12.87
CA GLN A 116 25.76 -7.94 -12.67
C GLN A 116 25.57 -6.61 -11.91
N ALA A 117 25.51 -6.62 -10.58
CA ALA A 117 25.81 -5.45 -9.74
C ALA A 117 26.07 -5.85 -8.28
N GLN A 118 27.22 -5.40 -7.76
CA GLN A 118 27.77 -5.65 -6.43
C GLN A 118 27.13 -4.72 -5.38
N ASP A 119 26.95 -5.24 -4.15
CA ASP A 119 26.71 -4.56 -2.84
C ASP A 119 25.54 -3.57 -2.63
N ASP A 120 24.89 -3.01 -3.67
CA ASP A 120 23.82 -1.99 -3.47
C ASP A 120 22.42 -2.55 -3.18
N THR A 121 22.26 -3.87 -3.17
CA THR A 121 20.93 -4.53 -3.12
C THR A 121 20.11 -4.13 -1.89
N ALA A 122 20.75 -3.88 -0.75
CA ALA A 122 20.04 -3.51 0.48
C ALA A 122 19.33 -2.14 0.34
N ARG A 123 19.99 -1.16 -0.30
CA ARG A 123 19.44 0.18 -0.52
C ARG A 123 18.24 0.13 -1.47
N ASP A 124 18.34 -0.68 -2.52
CA ASP A 124 17.26 -0.88 -3.48
C ASP A 124 16.04 -1.56 -2.85
N THR A 125 16.26 -2.48 -1.90
CA THR A 125 15.14 -3.13 -1.19
C THR A 125 14.37 -2.15 -0.30
N ASP A 126 15.07 -1.25 0.38
CA ASP A 126 14.44 -0.23 1.23
C ASP A 126 13.67 0.78 0.38
N GLU A 127 14.22 1.20 -0.76
CA GLU A 127 13.53 2.10 -1.68
C GLU A 127 12.27 1.46 -2.27
N MET A 128 12.32 0.17 -2.64
CA MET A 128 11.13 -0.56 -3.08
C MET A 128 10.08 -0.66 -1.99
N LEU A 129 10.48 -0.93 -0.74
CA LEU A 129 9.56 -1.00 0.38
C LEU A 129 8.86 0.35 0.62
N GLU A 130 9.61 1.44 0.64
CA GLU A 130 9.05 2.79 0.81
C GLU A 130 8.06 3.13 -0.33
N LYS A 131 8.44 2.84 -1.58
CA LYS A 131 7.56 3.00 -2.73
C LYS A 131 6.28 2.18 -2.60
N LEU A 132 6.36 0.92 -2.17
CA LEU A 132 5.19 0.06 -1.92
C LEU A 132 4.29 0.63 -0.83
N CYS A 133 4.85 1.13 0.27
CA CYS A 133 4.07 1.77 1.34
C CYS A 133 3.32 3.01 0.84
N TRP A 134 3.93 3.81 -0.04
CA TRP A 134 3.24 4.92 -0.69
C TRP A 134 2.10 4.49 -1.61
N VAL A 135 2.24 3.39 -2.35
CA VAL A 135 1.15 2.84 -3.19
C VAL A 135 -0.09 2.58 -2.35
N VAL A 136 0.11 1.94 -1.20
CA VAL A 136 -0.96 1.59 -0.26
C VAL A 136 -1.61 2.85 0.30
N ILE A 137 -0.83 3.81 0.81
CA ILE A 137 -1.34 5.08 1.35
C ILE A 137 -2.09 5.90 0.30
N ASN A 138 -1.56 6.01 -0.92
CA ASN A 138 -2.19 6.76 -2.00
C ASN A 138 -3.45 6.08 -2.51
N GLY A 139 -3.50 4.75 -2.45
CA GLY A 139 -4.71 4.01 -2.73
C GLY A 139 -5.88 4.36 -1.80
N CYS A 140 -5.59 4.83 -0.59
CA CYS A 140 -6.61 5.15 0.41
C CYS A 140 -7.15 6.57 0.28
N LYS A 141 -6.40 7.48 -0.36
CA LYS A 141 -6.85 8.86 -0.66
C LYS A 141 -7.94 8.90 -1.73
N THR A 142 -8.07 7.89 -2.57
CA THR A 142 -9.05 7.88 -3.66
C THR A 142 -10.43 7.34 -3.24
N GLY A 143 -10.75 7.44 -1.95
CA GLY A 143 -12.00 6.96 -1.36
C GLY A 143 -12.16 5.43 -1.40
N CYS A 144 -11.08 4.67 -1.58
CA CYS A 144 -11.14 3.22 -1.57
C CYS A 144 -10.89 2.68 -0.17
N GLU A 145 -11.74 1.74 0.22
CA GLU A 145 -11.92 1.07 1.52
C GLU A 145 -10.70 0.25 2.00
N GLY A 146 -9.48 0.60 1.58
CA GLY A 146 -8.27 -0.21 1.79
C GLY A 146 -7.87 -0.44 3.25
N TRP A 147 -8.28 0.44 4.18
CA TRP A 147 -8.05 0.24 5.62
C TRP A 147 -9.25 -0.35 6.36
N GLU A 148 -10.44 -0.35 5.75
CA GLU A 148 -11.63 -0.97 6.34
C GLU A 148 -11.42 -2.48 6.51
N TYR A 149 -10.60 -3.08 5.65
CA TYR A 149 -10.17 -4.48 5.72
C TYR A 149 -8.92 -4.75 6.57
N LEU A 150 -8.21 -3.74 7.06
CA LEU A 150 -6.99 -3.93 7.88
C LEU A 150 -7.31 -4.17 9.36
N GLY A 151 -8.51 -3.78 9.81
CA GLY A 151 -9.04 -4.04 11.15
C GLY A 151 -9.95 -5.26 11.25
N GLU A 152 -10.46 -5.75 10.12
CA GLU A 152 -11.23 -7.00 10.06
C GLU A 152 -10.29 -8.18 9.76
N GLU A 153 -10.46 -9.28 10.50
CA GLU A 153 -9.80 -10.55 10.22
C GLU A 153 -10.33 -11.02 8.86
N HIS A 154 -9.59 -10.78 7.78
CA HIS A 154 -10.00 -11.16 6.44
C HIS A 154 -10.09 -12.69 6.35
N THR A 155 -11.31 -13.21 6.30
CA THR A 155 -11.58 -14.65 6.28
C THR A 155 -11.50 -15.27 4.87
N GLY A 156 -11.17 -14.48 3.84
CA GLY A 156 -11.03 -14.93 2.47
C GLY A 156 -9.60 -15.36 2.09
N PRO A 157 -9.42 -16.24 1.09
CA PRO A 157 -8.09 -16.57 0.58
C PRO A 157 -7.46 -15.33 -0.09
N HIS A 158 -6.42 -14.80 0.52
CA HIS A 158 -5.65 -13.70 -0.05
C HIS A 158 -4.93 -14.13 -1.34
N ASN A 159 -5.17 -13.43 -2.45
CA ASN A 159 -4.49 -13.71 -3.72
C ASN A 159 -3.16 -12.94 -3.80
N LEU A 160 -2.10 -13.53 -3.23
CA LEU A 160 -0.75 -12.96 -3.30
C LEU A 160 -0.31 -12.68 -4.74
N GLY A 161 -0.74 -13.49 -5.72
CA GLY A 161 -0.46 -13.29 -7.14
C GLY A 161 -0.98 -11.94 -7.63
N LEU A 162 -2.24 -11.62 -7.36
CA LEU A 162 -2.87 -10.36 -7.77
C LEU A 162 -2.21 -9.14 -7.10
N SER A 163 -1.86 -9.25 -5.81
CA SER A 163 -1.12 -8.20 -5.10
C SER A 163 0.28 -7.99 -5.69
N THR A 164 0.96 -9.08 -6.07
CA THR A 164 2.29 -9.03 -6.71
C THR A 164 2.21 -8.43 -8.10
N LEU A 165 1.18 -8.78 -8.89
CA LEU A 165 0.92 -8.21 -10.21
C LEU A 165 0.65 -6.71 -10.13
N SER A 166 -0.13 -6.29 -9.14
CA SER A 166 -0.43 -4.88 -8.87
C SER A 166 0.84 -4.09 -8.55
N ALA A 167 1.73 -4.67 -7.74
CA ALA A 167 3.01 -4.07 -7.43
C ALA A 167 3.98 -4.05 -8.63
N ALA A 168 4.07 -5.13 -9.40
CA ALA A 168 4.85 -5.21 -10.62
C ALA A 168 4.41 -4.13 -11.64
N THR A 169 3.09 -3.94 -11.76
CA THR A 169 2.49 -2.87 -12.57
C THR A 169 2.92 -1.49 -12.07
N TYR A 170 2.92 -1.25 -10.76
CA TYR A 170 3.38 0.04 -10.23
C TYR A 170 4.84 0.35 -10.58
N PHE A 171 5.73 -0.64 -10.48
CA PHE A 171 7.14 -0.49 -10.83
C PHE A 171 7.43 -0.55 -12.33
N GLY A 172 6.43 -0.88 -13.17
CA GLY A 172 6.62 -1.00 -14.61
C GLY A 172 7.35 -2.28 -15.05
N TYR A 173 7.33 -3.33 -14.22
CA TYR A 173 7.97 -4.61 -14.53
C TYR A 173 7.11 -5.45 -15.49
N ALA A 174 7.06 -5.04 -16.76
CA ALA A 174 6.24 -5.67 -17.79
C ALA A 174 6.52 -7.17 -17.97
N SER A 175 7.79 -7.59 -17.96
CA SER A 175 8.10 -9.02 -18.13
C SER A 175 7.67 -9.86 -16.92
N LEU A 176 7.81 -9.33 -15.69
CA LEU A 176 7.25 -9.99 -14.50
C LEU A 176 5.72 -10.07 -14.57
N ALA A 177 5.06 -9.02 -15.04
CA ALA A 177 3.61 -9.02 -15.21
C ALA A 177 3.16 -10.08 -16.22
N ARG A 178 3.87 -10.26 -17.35
CA ARG A 178 3.61 -11.35 -18.30
C ARG A 178 3.78 -12.72 -17.64
N GLU A 179 4.93 -12.94 -16.98
CA GLU A 179 5.20 -14.20 -16.27
C GLU A 179 4.07 -14.56 -15.28
N LEU A 180 3.62 -13.59 -14.48
CA LEU A 180 2.55 -13.81 -13.50
C LEU A 180 1.21 -14.15 -14.17
N LEU A 181 0.88 -13.46 -15.26
CA LEU A 181 -0.36 -13.73 -16.02
C LEU A 181 -0.28 -15.06 -16.79
N ASP A 182 0.90 -15.48 -17.24
CA ASP A 182 1.11 -16.78 -17.89
C ASP A 182 1.03 -17.94 -16.89
N GLN A 183 1.48 -17.73 -15.67
CA GLN A 183 1.48 -18.76 -14.62
C GLN A 183 0.09 -19.06 -14.06
N ASP A 184 -0.80 -18.06 -14.03
CA ASP A 184 -2.12 -18.21 -13.40
C ASP A 184 -3.20 -17.47 -14.20
N SER A 185 -3.94 -18.26 -15.00
CA SER A 185 -5.08 -17.80 -15.79
C SER A 185 -6.28 -17.35 -14.94
N SER A 186 -6.27 -17.58 -13.62
CA SER A 186 -7.34 -17.12 -12.72
C SER A 186 -7.16 -15.67 -12.24
N MET A 187 -6.00 -15.06 -12.53
CA MET A 187 -5.72 -13.68 -12.17
C MET A 187 -6.54 -12.71 -13.02
N ASP A 188 -7.59 -12.16 -12.42
CA ASP A 188 -8.41 -11.12 -13.03
C ASP A 188 -7.79 -9.72 -12.76
N PRO A 189 -7.23 -9.04 -13.77
CA PRO A 189 -6.55 -7.75 -13.59
C PRO A 189 -7.51 -6.59 -13.30
N THR A 190 -8.83 -6.81 -13.37
CA THR A 190 -9.83 -5.82 -12.95
C THR A 190 -10.07 -5.84 -11.44
N LYS A 191 -9.79 -6.97 -10.78
CA LYS A 191 -10.04 -7.15 -9.35
C LYS A 191 -8.95 -6.52 -8.51
N ARG A 192 -9.31 -6.17 -7.28
CA ARG A 192 -8.39 -5.71 -6.22
C ARG A 192 -8.30 -6.79 -5.16
N ASP A 193 -7.17 -6.86 -4.48
CA ASP A 193 -6.97 -7.79 -3.37
C ASP A 193 -6.41 -7.07 -2.15
N GLY A 194 -7.31 -6.75 -1.21
CA GLY A 194 -7.01 -6.13 0.07
C GLY A 194 -6.24 -4.82 -0.04
N LEU A 195 -4.90 -4.93 -0.02
CA LEU A 195 -3.94 -3.85 0.19
C LEU A 195 -3.64 -3.00 -1.05
N PHE A 196 -3.73 -3.61 -2.25
CA PHE A 196 -3.43 -2.94 -3.51
C PHE A 196 -4.70 -2.71 -4.32
N HIS A 197 -4.68 -1.65 -5.12
CA HIS A 197 -5.69 -1.43 -6.17
C HIS A 197 -5.56 -2.45 -7.28
N SER A 198 -6.56 -2.54 -8.15
CA SER A 198 -6.46 -3.42 -9.31
C SER A 198 -5.27 -3.05 -10.20
N PRO A 199 -4.59 -4.03 -10.81
CA PRO A 199 -3.50 -3.79 -11.73
C PRO A 199 -3.84 -2.78 -12.83
N MET A 200 -5.05 -2.87 -13.42
CA MET A 200 -5.49 -1.92 -14.44
C MET A 200 -5.61 -0.48 -13.93
N TYR A 201 -6.10 -0.29 -12.72
CA TYR A 201 -6.16 1.04 -12.11
C TYR A 201 -4.75 1.61 -11.93
N ILE A 202 -3.81 0.79 -11.46
CA ILE A 202 -2.44 1.21 -11.25
C ILE A 202 -1.78 1.57 -12.59
N ALA A 203 -1.90 0.74 -13.63
CA ALA A 203 -1.33 0.99 -14.95
C ALA A 203 -1.82 2.32 -15.54
N ALA A 204 -3.14 2.55 -15.51
CA ALA A 204 -3.73 3.78 -16.02
C ALA A 204 -3.32 5.01 -15.20
N ARG A 205 -3.27 4.87 -13.87
CA ARG A 205 -2.84 5.97 -12.98
C ARG A 205 -1.36 6.31 -13.17
N THR A 206 -0.51 5.32 -13.40
CA THR A 206 0.94 5.53 -13.60
C THR A 206 1.29 5.98 -15.02
N GLY A 207 0.35 5.87 -15.97
CA GLY A 207 0.60 6.26 -17.36
C GLY A 207 1.25 5.15 -18.21
N GLN A 208 1.15 3.89 -17.78
CA GLN A 208 1.81 2.77 -18.46
C GLN A 208 0.89 2.15 -19.51
N ALA A 209 0.87 2.74 -20.71
CA ALA A 209 0.01 2.31 -21.82
C ALA A 209 0.27 0.84 -22.22
N ASP A 210 1.54 0.45 -22.41
CA ASP A 210 1.91 -0.91 -22.80
C ASP A 210 1.46 -1.95 -21.77
N MET A 211 1.59 -1.63 -20.48
CA MET A 211 1.13 -2.48 -19.40
C MET A 211 -0.40 -2.58 -19.39
N LEU A 212 -1.10 -1.47 -19.62
CA LEU A 212 -2.55 -1.48 -19.69
C LEU A 212 -3.04 -2.36 -20.85
N GLN A 213 -2.43 -2.24 -22.04
CA GLN A 213 -2.75 -3.08 -23.20
C GLN A 213 -2.49 -4.56 -22.94
N LEU A 214 -1.38 -4.89 -22.28
CA LEU A 214 -1.05 -6.25 -21.87
C LEU A 214 -2.15 -6.83 -20.94
N LEU A 215 -2.60 -6.04 -19.95
CA LEU A 215 -3.68 -6.44 -19.04
C LEU A 215 -5.04 -6.56 -19.76
N GLN A 216 -5.35 -5.64 -20.68
CA GLN A 216 -6.56 -5.67 -21.52
C GLN A 216 -6.60 -6.91 -22.43
N GLY A 217 -5.46 -7.34 -22.94
CA GLY A 217 -5.34 -8.54 -23.78
C GLY A 217 -5.77 -9.84 -23.08
N ARG A 218 -5.79 -9.86 -21.74
CA ARG A 218 -6.23 -11.02 -20.93
C ARG A 218 -7.71 -10.99 -20.57
N LEU A 219 -8.39 -9.87 -20.80
CA LEU A 219 -9.81 -9.77 -20.47
C LEU A 219 -10.67 -10.37 -21.57
N PRO A 220 -11.71 -11.15 -21.21
CA PRO A 220 -12.70 -11.56 -22.19
C PRO A 220 -13.41 -10.32 -22.74
N GLU A 221 -13.73 -10.33 -24.03
CA GLU A 221 -14.52 -9.27 -24.64
C GLU A 221 -15.96 -9.36 -24.11
N PHE A 222 -16.28 -8.49 -23.15
CA PHE A 222 -17.65 -8.34 -22.66
C PHE A 222 -18.45 -7.51 -23.67
N GLU A 223 -19.09 -8.15 -24.65
CA GLU A 223 -20.03 -7.49 -25.57
C GLU A 223 -21.25 -6.92 -24.82
N HIS A 224 -21.69 -7.63 -23.79
CA HIS A 224 -22.81 -7.25 -22.93
C HIS A 224 -22.27 -7.06 -21.51
N GLY A 225 -22.66 -5.95 -20.87
CA GLY A 225 -22.12 -5.54 -19.56
C GLY A 225 -22.12 -6.67 -18.52
N THR A 226 -21.17 -6.62 -17.58
CA THR A 226 -20.94 -7.73 -16.65
C THR A 226 -22.19 -8.12 -15.86
N PRO A 227 -22.41 -9.42 -15.55
CA PRO A 227 -23.63 -9.89 -14.88
C PRO A 227 -23.77 -9.42 -13.42
N ASN A 228 -22.74 -8.83 -12.81
CA ASN A 228 -22.70 -8.49 -11.39
C ASN A 228 -22.87 -6.98 -11.14
N GLY A 229 -24.13 -6.54 -11.22
CA GLY A 229 -24.66 -5.44 -10.40
C GLY A 229 -24.98 -4.12 -11.14
N PRO A 230 -26.07 -3.42 -10.75
CA PRO A 230 -26.65 -2.29 -11.49
C PRO A 230 -25.83 -0.98 -11.48
N ARG A 231 -24.58 -1.00 -10.99
CA ARG A 231 -23.76 0.22 -10.82
C ARG A 231 -22.63 0.39 -11.83
N LEU A 232 -22.30 -0.65 -12.61
CA LEU A 232 -21.09 -0.65 -13.42
C LEU A 232 -21.25 -1.47 -14.72
N ASN A 233 -22.14 -1.00 -15.59
CA ASN A 233 -22.31 -1.53 -16.95
C ASN A 233 -21.18 -1.02 -17.86
N TRP A 234 -19.94 -1.42 -17.62
CA TRP A 234 -18.86 -1.19 -18.60
C TRP A 234 -18.95 -2.21 -19.74
N ARG A 235 -18.66 -1.75 -20.94
CA ARG A 235 -18.60 -2.57 -22.17
C ARG A 235 -17.13 -2.83 -22.52
N SER A 236 -16.83 -3.97 -23.15
CA SER A 236 -15.50 -4.31 -23.69
C SER A 236 -14.42 -4.64 -22.63
N LYS A 237 -13.15 -4.76 -23.07
CA LYS A 237 -11.91 -4.96 -22.29
C LYS A 237 -11.57 -3.79 -21.34
N LEU A 238 -12.50 -2.86 -21.13
CA LEU A 238 -12.35 -1.69 -20.27
C LEU A 238 -12.83 -2.03 -18.86
N GLY A 239 -11.90 -2.36 -17.97
CA GLY A 239 -12.19 -2.41 -16.54
C GLY A 239 -12.47 -0.99 -15.99
N PRO A 240 -13.28 -0.83 -14.93
CA PRO A 240 -13.57 0.49 -14.33
C PRO A 240 -12.32 1.14 -13.76
N GLY A 241 -11.37 0.30 -13.35
CA GLY A 241 -10.14 0.69 -12.71
C GLY A 241 -9.30 1.53 -13.66
N SER A 242 -9.21 1.15 -14.94
CA SER A 242 -8.40 1.89 -15.91
C SER A 242 -8.96 3.29 -16.14
N LEU A 243 -10.27 3.42 -16.40
CA LEU A 243 -10.92 4.73 -16.56
C LEU A 243 -10.75 5.60 -15.31
N ARG A 244 -11.00 5.06 -14.12
CA ARG A 244 -10.82 5.80 -12.87
C ARG A 244 -9.37 6.23 -12.66
N GLY A 245 -8.41 5.37 -12.97
CA GLY A 245 -6.98 5.66 -12.87
C GLY A 245 -6.54 6.75 -13.83
N ALA A 246 -6.97 6.68 -15.09
CA ALA A 246 -6.71 7.65 -16.13
C ALA A 246 -7.31 9.03 -15.81
N CYS A 247 -8.56 9.07 -15.32
CA CYS A 247 -9.21 10.30 -14.86
C CYS A 247 -8.49 10.93 -13.66
N VAL A 248 -8.03 10.14 -12.68
CA VAL A 248 -7.25 10.65 -11.54
C VAL A 248 -5.91 11.23 -11.99
N ARG A 249 -5.30 10.65 -13.03
CA ARG A 249 -4.08 11.17 -13.65
C ARG A 249 -4.33 12.43 -14.48
N GLY A 250 -5.52 12.58 -15.06
CA GLY A 250 -5.86 13.66 -15.99
C GLY A 250 -5.32 13.43 -17.40
N ASP A 251 -5.14 12.17 -17.79
CA ASP A 251 -4.50 11.77 -19.05
C ASP A 251 -5.56 11.28 -20.05
N LEU A 252 -5.86 12.11 -21.05
CA LEU A 252 -6.91 11.82 -22.03
C LEU A 252 -6.52 10.70 -23.00
N ASP A 253 -5.23 10.56 -23.31
CA ASP A 253 -4.76 9.50 -24.20
C ASP A 253 -4.88 8.13 -23.51
N MET A 254 -4.64 8.08 -22.20
CA MET A 254 -4.91 6.89 -21.40
C MET A 254 -6.40 6.54 -21.30
N VAL A 255 -7.31 7.54 -21.34
CA VAL A 255 -8.76 7.29 -21.37
C VAL A 255 -9.21 6.74 -22.72
N ARG A 256 -8.48 7.04 -23.79
CA ARG A 256 -8.80 6.57 -25.16
C ARG A 256 -8.35 5.13 -25.43
N LEU A 257 -7.42 4.60 -24.62
CA LEU A 257 -6.96 3.22 -24.64
C LEU A 257 -7.95 2.26 -23.97
#